data_AF-A0A2E3WV65-F1
#
_entry.id   AF-A0A2E3WV65-F1
#
_cell.length_a   1.000
_cell.length_b   1.000
_cell.length_c   1.000
_cell.angle_alpha   90.00
_cell.angle_beta   90.00
_cell.angle_gamma   90.00
#
_symmetry.space_group_name_H-M   'P 1'
#
loop_
_entity.id
_entity.type
_entity.pdbx_description
1 polymer ?
#
loop_
_entity_poly.entity_id
_entity_poly.type
_entity_poly.pdbx_seq_one_letter_code
_entity_poly.pdbx_strand_id
1 'polypeptide(L)'
;MSKAIIEHISKSFQHHPLTLFSSLLVLTATFTIVAGFFVVTHNIENSFQSIGKNVQLSIYLDDSISPEDKSKLETQIKALEGFNEPIFTSKSQAAEHFKSSMSAYAPELLNEEYGNPLPASFEVALKAGVDPEDQLGLLKEASKSIESLIGVDAVSYGQDWVENYATVVRSFKVSSLLLLFVLFAGGMLIVSNSIKNSLEQRREEIEILELVGATSTEIRVPFIVEGAMIGVLSALGAVAITYLVFLSQSGLIQKELGFLGLGNGLQFLSPSKIILFSLFGLVLGALSSHLTVRNINTGWAASGAGSVNG
;
A
#
# COMPACT_ATOMS: atom_id res chain seq x y z
N MET A 1 -21.63 -24.18 -26.08
CA MET A 1 -21.25 -23.86 -24.70
C MET A 1 -20.97 -22.36 -24.49
N SER A 2 -19.99 -21.74 -25.18
CA SER A 2 -19.65 -20.31 -25.01
C SER A 2 -20.80 -19.31 -25.31
N LYS A 3 -21.56 -19.48 -26.41
CA LYS A 3 -22.70 -18.59 -26.74
C LYS A 3 -23.84 -18.64 -25.72
N ALA A 4 -24.18 -19.84 -25.23
CA ALA A 4 -25.22 -20.02 -24.22
C ALA A 4 -24.87 -19.32 -22.90
N ILE A 5 -23.60 -19.39 -22.48
CA ILE A 5 -23.11 -18.70 -21.27
C ILE A 5 -23.22 -17.18 -21.44
N ILE A 6 -22.80 -16.63 -22.59
CA ILE A 6 -22.86 -15.18 -22.86
C ILE A 6 -24.31 -14.68 -22.89
N GLU A 7 -25.20 -15.43 -23.53
CA GLU A 7 -26.62 -15.07 -23.62
C GLU A 7 -27.30 -15.15 -22.24
N HIS A 8 -26.91 -16.11 -21.40
CA HIS A 8 -27.41 -16.25 -20.03
C HIS A 8 -26.91 -15.13 -19.10
N ILE A 9 -25.66 -14.69 -19.25
CA ILE A 9 -25.09 -13.54 -18.53
C ILE A 9 -25.82 -12.25 -18.94
N SER A 10 -26.04 -12.05 -20.24
CA SER A 10 -26.78 -10.90 -20.77
C SER A 10 -28.21 -10.85 -20.22
N LYS A 11 -28.91 -11.99 -20.18
CA LYS A 11 -30.25 -12.09 -19.59
C LYS A 11 -30.24 -11.87 -18.07
N SER A 12 -29.19 -12.28 -17.34
CA SER A 12 -29.04 -12.00 -15.89
C SER A 12 -29.08 -10.50 -15.60
N PHE A 13 -28.31 -9.73 -16.37
CA PHE A 13 -28.26 -8.27 -16.23
C PHE A 13 -29.57 -7.58 -16.59
N GLN A 14 -30.40 -8.18 -17.46
CA GLN A 14 -31.64 -7.58 -17.93
C GLN A 14 -32.84 -7.81 -17.00
N HIS A 15 -32.93 -8.93 -16.30
CA HIS A 15 -34.13 -9.29 -15.54
C HIS A 15 -34.05 -8.89 -14.05
N HIS A 16 -32.85 -8.80 -13.46
CA HIS A 16 -32.67 -8.41 -12.04
C HIS A 16 -31.51 -7.41 -11.80
N PRO A 17 -31.51 -6.24 -12.46
CA PRO A 17 -30.39 -5.30 -12.43
C PRO A 17 -30.14 -4.70 -11.05
N LEU A 18 -31.18 -4.52 -10.23
CA LEU A 18 -31.07 -3.76 -8.98
C LEU A 18 -30.22 -4.45 -7.91
N THR A 19 -30.34 -5.77 -7.77
CA THR A 19 -29.61 -6.56 -6.76
C THR A 19 -28.17 -6.81 -7.15
N LEU A 20 -27.90 -7.03 -8.44
CA LEU A 20 -26.53 -7.11 -8.96
C LEU A 20 -25.84 -5.75 -8.88
N PHE A 21 -26.56 -4.68 -9.23
CA PHE A 21 -26.04 -3.31 -9.16
C PHE A 21 -25.78 -2.86 -7.72
N SER A 22 -26.66 -3.16 -6.77
CA SER A 22 -26.43 -2.81 -5.36
C SER A 22 -25.21 -3.56 -4.79
N SER A 23 -25.07 -4.85 -5.10
CA SER A 23 -23.92 -5.65 -4.69
C SER A 23 -22.62 -5.14 -5.31
N LEU A 24 -22.66 -4.80 -6.59
CA LEU A 24 -21.56 -4.16 -7.31
C LEU A 24 -21.17 -2.84 -6.65
N LEU A 25 -22.11 -1.96 -6.33
CA LEU A 25 -21.85 -0.66 -5.70
C LEU A 25 -21.22 -0.82 -4.31
N VAL A 26 -21.81 -1.65 -3.45
CA VAL A 26 -21.32 -1.87 -2.09
C VAL A 26 -19.93 -2.51 -2.11
N LEU A 27 -19.71 -3.50 -2.98
CA LEU A 27 -18.40 -4.14 -3.11
C LEU A 27 -17.36 -3.19 -3.72
N THR A 28 -17.76 -2.32 -4.68
CA THR A 28 -16.90 -1.27 -5.23
C THR A 28 -16.49 -0.27 -4.15
N ALA A 29 -17.43 0.19 -3.32
CA ALA A 29 -17.13 1.10 -2.20
C ALA A 29 -16.17 0.44 -1.20
N THR A 30 -16.41 -0.83 -0.86
CA THR A 30 -15.55 -1.64 0.02
C THR A 30 -14.13 -1.74 -0.55
N PHE A 31 -13.99 -2.09 -1.82
CA PHE A 31 -12.70 -2.20 -2.50
C PHE A 31 -12.02 -0.85 -2.69
N THR A 32 -12.77 0.25 -2.81
CA THR A 32 -12.20 1.61 -2.88
C THR A 32 -11.46 1.95 -1.59
N ILE A 33 -12.01 1.55 -0.43
CA ILE A 33 -11.33 1.72 0.86
C ILE A 33 -10.01 0.93 0.89
N VAL A 34 -10.02 -0.33 0.41
CA VAL A 34 -8.79 -1.15 0.31
C VAL A 34 -7.76 -0.48 -0.60
N ALA A 35 -8.17 -0.11 -1.81
CA ALA A 35 -7.29 0.47 -2.83
C ALA A 35 -6.70 1.79 -2.35
N GLY A 36 -7.50 2.65 -1.72
CA GLY A 36 -7.05 3.88 -1.10
C GLY A 36 -6.02 3.64 0.01
N PHE A 37 -6.27 2.69 0.90
CA PHE A 37 -5.32 2.30 1.96
C PHE A 37 -4.00 1.78 1.37
N PHE A 38 -4.07 1.00 0.28
CA PHE A 38 -2.90 0.50 -0.45
C PHE A 38 -2.10 1.64 -1.10
N VAL A 39 -2.77 2.60 -1.74
CA VAL A 39 -2.14 3.79 -2.32
C VAL A 39 -1.44 4.60 -1.24
N VAL A 40 -2.11 4.86 -0.11
CA VAL A 40 -1.53 5.59 1.02
C VAL A 40 -0.30 4.87 1.56
N THR A 41 -0.41 3.57 1.85
CA THR A 41 0.72 2.78 2.37
C THR A 41 1.89 2.74 1.39
N HIS A 42 1.63 2.59 0.10
CA HIS A 42 2.67 2.58 -0.92
C HIS A 42 3.39 3.93 -1.02
N ASN A 43 2.66 5.03 -0.94
CA ASN A 43 3.26 6.37 -0.98
C ASN A 43 4.01 6.69 0.31
N ILE A 44 3.51 6.28 1.48
CA ILE A 44 4.25 6.34 2.74
C ILE A 44 5.59 5.61 2.59
N GLU A 45 5.59 4.36 2.13
CA GLU A 45 6.82 3.59 1.92
C GLU A 45 7.79 4.29 0.96
N ASN A 46 7.31 4.82 -0.17
CA ASN A 46 8.14 5.55 -1.14
C ASN A 46 8.68 6.88 -0.60
N SER A 47 7.86 7.68 0.08
CA SER A 47 8.26 8.95 0.68
C SER A 47 9.32 8.72 1.75
N PHE A 48 9.14 7.70 2.59
CA PHE A 48 10.14 7.34 3.59
C PHE A 48 11.40 6.72 2.98
N GLN A 49 11.36 6.03 1.83
CA GLN A 49 12.58 5.63 1.12
C GLN A 49 13.35 6.83 0.57
N SER A 50 12.66 7.86 0.09
CA SER A 50 13.30 9.10 -0.36
C SER A 50 13.99 9.84 0.78
N ILE A 51 13.39 9.84 1.97
CA ILE A 51 14.02 10.38 3.19
C ILE A 51 15.11 9.43 3.72
N GLY A 52 14.87 8.12 3.62
CA GLY A 52 15.78 7.02 3.97
C GLY A 52 17.10 7.04 3.20
N LYS A 53 17.08 7.48 1.93
CA LYS A 53 18.30 7.72 1.13
C LYS A 53 19.20 8.81 1.71
N ASN A 54 18.66 9.69 2.55
CA ASN A 54 19.41 10.70 3.29
C ASN A 54 19.74 10.24 4.71
N VAL A 55 19.46 8.98 5.07
CA VAL A 55 19.92 8.41 6.34
C VAL A 55 21.42 8.18 6.20
N GLN A 56 22.16 9.13 6.74
CA GLN A 56 23.60 9.15 6.76
C GLN A 56 24.06 9.30 8.20
N LEU A 57 25.26 8.80 8.48
CA LEU A 57 25.95 9.07 9.71
C LEU A 57 26.54 10.49 9.63
N SER A 58 25.99 11.41 10.40
CA SER A 58 26.47 12.78 10.56
C SER A 58 27.36 12.86 11.80
N ILE A 59 28.63 13.12 11.59
CA ILE A 59 29.67 13.18 12.62
C ILE A 59 30.05 14.64 12.79
N TYR A 60 29.55 15.29 13.83
CA TYR A 60 29.81 16.68 14.13
C TYR A 60 31.16 16.83 14.84
N LEU A 61 31.93 17.81 14.38
CA LEU A 61 33.29 18.05 14.85
C LEU A 61 33.30 19.10 15.95
N ASP A 62 34.20 18.91 16.91
CA ASP A 62 34.54 19.94 17.88
C ASP A 62 35.20 21.14 17.16
N ASP A 63 34.82 22.36 17.55
CA ASP A 63 35.33 23.61 16.97
C ASP A 63 36.85 23.79 17.16
N SER A 64 37.43 23.11 18.16
CA SER A 64 38.85 23.15 18.50
C SER A 64 39.68 22.02 17.88
N ILE A 65 39.08 21.18 17.02
CA ILE A 65 39.79 20.04 16.41
C ILE A 65 41.03 20.49 15.62
N SER A 66 42.15 19.81 15.84
CA SER A 66 43.39 20.08 15.11
C SER A 66 43.32 19.53 13.68
N PRO A 67 44.04 20.11 12.69
CA PRO A 67 44.09 19.58 11.34
C PRO A 67 44.61 18.13 11.26
N GLU A 68 45.52 17.76 12.16
CA GLU A 68 46.08 16.41 12.23
C GLU A 68 45.04 15.41 12.74
N ASP A 69 44.31 15.76 13.80
CA ASP A 69 43.26 14.89 14.38
C ASP A 69 42.07 14.76 13.43
N LYS A 70 41.72 15.84 12.70
CA LYS A 70 40.71 15.78 11.64
C LYS A 70 41.09 14.77 10.55
N SER A 71 42.35 14.74 10.11
CA SER A 71 42.82 13.80 9.08
C SER A 71 42.83 12.35 9.58
N LYS A 72 43.18 12.13 10.85
CA LYS A 72 43.09 10.81 11.50
C LYS A 72 41.63 10.34 11.57
N LEU A 73 40.73 11.22 11.98
CA LEU A 73 39.30 10.93 12.06
C LEU A 73 38.72 10.56 10.69
N GLU A 74 39.05 11.32 9.64
CA GLU A 74 38.62 11.01 8.26
C GLU A 74 39.08 9.60 7.82
N THR A 75 40.31 9.21 8.17
CA THR A 75 40.85 7.88 7.85
C THR A 75 40.09 6.78 8.59
N GLN A 76 39.74 7.00 9.86
CA GLN A 76 38.96 6.05 10.65
C GLN A 76 37.53 5.91 10.14
N ILE A 77 36.91 7.00 9.69
CA ILE A 77 35.58 6.98 9.08
C ILE A 77 35.59 6.19 7.76
N LYS A 78 36.63 6.38 6.93
CA LYS A 78 36.80 5.62 5.66
C LYS A 78 36.92 4.11 5.85
N ALA A 79 37.32 3.67 7.04
CA ALA A 79 37.47 2.25 7.35
C ALA A 79 36.13 1.58 7.75
N LEU A 80 35.03 2.33 7.87
CA LEU A 80 33.73 1.76 8.21
C LEU A 80 33.18 0.89 7.06
N GLU A 81 32.93 -0.40 7.34
CA GLU A 81 32.31 -1.30 6.39
C GLU A 81 30.80 -1.01 6.22
N GLY A 82 30.31 -1.12 4.98
CA GLY A 82 28.90 -0.81 4.67
C GLY A 82 28.60 0.67 4.40
N PHE A 83 29.60 1.55 4.48
CA PHE A 83 29.47 3.00 4.26
C PHE A 83 30.23 3.48 3.02
N ASN A 84 29.74 4.56 2.40
CA ASN A 84 30.41 5.26 1.31
C ASN A 84 31.54 6.16 1.84
N GLU A 85 32.28 6.79 0.93
CA GLU A 85 33.30 7.80 1.29
C GLU A 85 32.68 8.96 2.11
N PRO A 86 33.37 9.44 3.17
CA PRO A 86 32.90 10.57 3.94
C PRO A 86 32.98 11.89 3.16
N ILE A 87 31.94 12.70 3.25
CA ILE A 87 31.87 14.04 2.67
C ILE A 87 32.05 15.04 3.80
N PHE A 88 33.04 15.94 3.68
CA PHE A 88 33.23 17.01 4.64
C PHE A 88 32.36 18.22 4.30
N THR A 89 31.54 18.65 5.25
CA THR A 89 30.72 19.87 5.15
C THR A 89 31.25 20.90 6.14
N SER A 90 31.66 22.07 5.64
CA SER A 90 32.09 23.18 6.50
C SER A 90 30.88 23.86 7.16
N LYS A 91 31.12 24.62 8.23
CA LYS A 91 30.06 25.43 8.87
C LYS A 91 29.32 26.32 7.86
N SER A 92 30.06 27.01 6.97
CA SER A 92 29.47 27.92 5.99
C SER A 92 28.61 27.17 4.96
N GLN A 93 29.07 26.00 4.51
CA GLN A 93 28.31 25.15 3.60
C GLN A 93 27.04 24.63 4.26
N ALA A 94 27.13 24.16 5.51
CA ALA A 94 25.96 23.70 6.26
C ALA A 94 24.90 24.80 6.38
N ALA A 95 25.31 26.05 6.63
CA ALA A 95 24.39 27.19 6.64
C ALA A 95 23.75 27.46 5.27
N GLU A 96 24.50 27.44 4.18
CA GLU A 96 23.95 27.63 2.83
C GLU A 96 22.96 26.52 2.44
N HIS A 97 23.29 25.25 2.76
CA HIS A 97 22.39 24.11 2.54
C HIS A 97 21.09 24.24 3.34
N PHE A 98 21.18 24.67 4.60
CA PHE A 98 20.01 24.91 5.42
C PHE A 98 19.16 26.07 4.88
N LYS A 99 19.79 27.20 4.55
CA LYS A 99 19.10 28.40 4.03
C LYS A 99 18.37 28.10 2.71
N SER A 100 19.04 27.41 1.78
CA SER A 100 18.44 27.04 0.50
C SER A 100 17.24 26.11 0.67
N SER A 101 17.34 25.09 1.54
CA SER A 101 16.26 24.13 1.81
C SER A 101 15.04 24.76 2.48
N MET A 102 15.23 25.79 3.30
CA MET A 102 14.15 26.42 4.08
C MET A 102 13.55 27.68 3.42
N SER A 103 14.22 28.24 2.42
CA SER A 103 13.88 29.52 1.77
C SER A 103 12.45 29.63 1.23
N ALA A 104 11.88 28.53 0.72
CA ALA A 104 10.53 28.52 0.20
C ALA A 104 9.45 28.32 1.28
N TYR A 105 9.82 27.90 2.49
CA TYR A 105 8.89 27.36 3.49
C TYR A 105 8.87 28.15 4.80
N ALA A 106 10.02 28.66 5.25
CA ALA A 106 10.12 29.48 6.45
C ALA A 106 11.17 30.59 6.27
N PRO A 107 10.88 31.62 5.46
CA PRO A 107 11.82 32.70 5.17
C PRO A 107 12.21 33.51 6.41
N GLU A 108 11.38 33.50 7.46
CA GLU A 108 11.64 34.15 8.75
C GLU A 108 12.82 33.53 9.52
N LEU A 109 13.12 32.25 9.29
CA LEU A 109 14.26 31.54 9.90
C LEU A 109 15.60 31.87 9.24
N LEU A 110 15.61 32.68 8.17
CA LEU A 110 16.80 33.04 7.41
C LEU A 110 17.45 34.36 7.85
N ASN A 111 16.86 35.05 8.82
CA ASN A 111 17.36 36.32 9.32
C ASN A 111 18.74 36.16 9.98
N GLU A 112 19.70 36.98 9.55
CA GLU A 112 21.13 36.88 9.94
C GLU A 112 21.41 37.18 11.42
N GLU A 113 20.40 37.63 12.17
CA GLU A 113 20.52 38.07 13.56
C GLU A 113 20.93 36.95 14.55
N TYR A 114 20.78 35.68 14.16
CA TYR A 114 21.04 34.52 15.02
C TYR A 114 22.40 33.83 14.84
N GLY A 115 23.24 34.30 13.90
CA GLY A 115 24.50 33.62 13.56
C GLY A 115 24.31 32.23 12.94
N ASN A 116 25.40 31.51 12.69
CA ASN A 116 25.34 30.13 12.17
C ASN A 116 25.53 29.11 13.30
N PRO A 117 24.46 28.46 13.79
CA PRO A 117 24.55 27.49 14.88
C PRO A 117 25.05 26.11 14.42
N LEU A 118 25.28 25.89 13.12
CA LEU A 118 25.60 24.56 12.59
C LEU A 118 27.12 24.28 12.66
N PRO A 119 27.56 23.22 13.36
CA PRO A 119 28.97 22.82 13.41
C PRO A 119 29.42 22.21 12.07
N ALA A 120 30.74 22.05 11.89
CA ALA A 120 31.28 21.32 10.75
C ALA A 120 31.04 19.82 10.95
N SER A 121 30.85 19.07 9.86
CA SER A 121 30.53 17.65 9.93
C SER A 121 31.23 16.82 8.86
N PHE A 122 31.41 15.53 9.16
CA PHE A 122 31.54 14.50 8.13
C PHE A 122 30.20 13.79 7.96
N GLU A 123 29.76 13.66 6.72
CA GLU A 123 28.51 12.99 6.34
C GLU A 123 28.84 11.71 5.59
N VAL A 124 28.32 10.58 6.06
CA VAL A 124 28.67 9.25 5.53
C VAL A 124 27.40 8.46 5.27
N ALA A 125 27.07 8.28 3.98
CA ALA A 125 25.90 7.51 3.58
C ALA A 125 26.17 6.00 3.58
N LEU A 126 25.15 5.19 3.82
CA LEU A 126 25.22 3.74 3.63
C LEU A 126 25.41 3.38 2.15
N LYS A 127 26.12 2.29 1.87
CA LYS A 127 26.23 1.73 0.52
C LYS A 127 24.86 1.31 0.00
N ALA A 128 24.66 1.42 -1.31
CA ALA A 128 23.43 0.94 -1.94
C ALA A 128 23.26 -0.57 -1.74
N GLY A 129 22.04 -1.01 -1.42
CA GLY A 129 21.70 -2.43 -1.27
C GLY A 129 21.69 -2.97 0.16
N VAL A 130 21.90 -2.13 1.17
CA VAL A 130 21.64 -2.52 2.58
C VAL A 130 20.13 -2.61 2.80
N ASP A 131 19.66 -3.78 3.23
CA ASP A 131 18.24 -4.01 3.51
C ASP A 131 17.75 -3.07 4.63
N PRO A 132 16.56 -2.45 4.50
CA PRO A 132 16.04 -1.49 5.49
C PRO A 132 15.97 -2.02 6.93
N GLU A 133 15.84 -3.33 7.11
CA GLU A 133 15.81 -3.97 8.42
C GLU A 133 17.19 -4.00 9.10
N ASP A 134 18.27 -4.00 8.32
CA ASP A 134 19.66 -4.09 8.80
C ASP A 134 20.34 -2.71 8.92
N GLN A 135 19.84 -1.69 8.22
CA GLN A 135 20.41 -0.33 8.20
C GLN A 135 20.60 0.26 9.60
N LEU A 136 19.61 0.09 10.48
CA LEU A 136 19.64 0.64 11.83
C LEU A 136 20.74 0.00 12.69
N GLY A 137 20.95 -1.32 12.56
CA GLY A 137 21.98 -2.03 13.31
C GLY A 137 23.38 -1.51 12.98
N LEU A 138 23.66 -1.36 11.68
CA LEU A 138 24.93 -0.85 11.17
C LEU A 138 25.19 0.60 11.61
N LEU A 139 24.18 1.48 11.51
CA LEU A 139 24.31 2.88 11.94
C LEU A 139 24.56 3.01 13.44
N LYS A 140 23.88 2.19 14.26
CA LYS A 140 24.04 2.19 15.71
C LYS A 140 25.43 1.73 16.14
N GLU A 141 25.95 0.69 15.50
CA GLU A 141 27.30 0.20 15.75
C GLU A 141 28.36 1.22 15.34
N ALA A 142 28.24 1.79 14.14
CA ALA A 142 29.15 2.81 13.63
C ALA A 142 29.10 4.10 14.47
N SER A 143 27.92 4.53 14.90
CA SER A 143 27.77 5.70 15.78
C SER A 143 28.54 5.51 17.07
N LYS A 144 28.38 4.35 17.73
CA LYS A 144 29.03 4.08 19.01
C LYS A 144 30.55 3.98 18.90
N SER A 145 31.08 3.50 17.77
CA SER A 145 32.52 3.42 17.55
C SER A 145 33.12 4.80 17.30
N ILE A 146 32.47 5.65 16.49
CA ILE A 146 32.94 7.00 16.16
C ILE A 146 32.80 7.99 17.32
N GLU A 147 31.73 7.92 18.09
CA GLU A 147 31.43 8.87 19.18
C GLU A 147 32.51 8.90 20.27
N SER A 148 33.31 7.84 20.37
CA SER A 148 34.43 7.74 21.32
C SER A 148 35.75 8.35 20.82
N LEU A 149 35.80 8.85 19.58
CA LEU A 149 37.01 9.36 18.95
C LEU A 149 37.29 10.84 19.31
N ILE A 150 38.56 11.20 19.34
CA ILE A 150 39.01 12.57 19.63
C ILE A 150 38.55 13.52 18.52
N GLY A 151 38.01 14.68 18.90
CA GLY A 151 37.57 15.72 17.98
C GLY A 151 36.15 15.55 17.46
N VAL A 152 35.42 14.54 17.92
CA VAL A 152 33.99 14.36 17.69
C VAL A 152 33.21 15.00 18.83
N ASP A 153 32.30 15.91 18.50
CA ASP A 153 31.38 16.55 19.47
C ASP A 153 30.12 15.70 19.64
N ALA A 154 29.51 15.29 18.53
CA ALA A 154 28.33 14.44 18.53
C ALA A 154 28.25 13.59 17.26
N VAL A 155 27.64 12.41 17.35
CA VAL A 155 27.30 11.59 16.19
C VAL A 155 25.78 11.42 16.12
N SER A 156 25.20 11.76 14.99
CA SER A 156 23.77 11.62 14.73
C SER A 156 23.56 10.81 13.46
N TYR A 157 22.77 9.75 13.58
CA TYR A 157 22.32 8.94 12.44
C TYR A 157 20.79 8.95 12.33
N GLY A 158 20.14 9.95 12.94
CA GLY A 158 18.69 10.03 12.98
C GLY A 158 18.04 8.88 13.76
N GLN A 159 18.68 8.38 14.82
CA GLN A 159 18.28 7.19 15.60
C GLN A 159 16.78 7.15 15.92
N ASP A 160 16.23 8.24 16.46
CA ASP A 160 14.79 8.34 16.79
C ASP A 160 13.91 8.27 15.53
N TRP A 161 14.37 8.81 14.41
CA TRP A 161 13.61 8.82 13.18
C TRP A 161 13.60 7.44 12.50
N VAL A 162 14.71 6.72 12.55
CA VAL A 162 14.86 5.39 11.91
C VAL A 162 14.20 4.27 12.73
N GLU A 163 14.32 4.26 14.06
CA GLU A 163 13.61 3.29 14.92
C GLU A 163 12.08 3.46 14.84
N ASN A 164 11.62 4.72 14.82
CA ASN A 164 10.20 5.02 14.60
C ASN A 164 9.76 4.63 13.17
N TYR A 165 10.60 4.79 12.16
CA TYR A 165 10.29 4.40 10.77
C TYR A 165 9.98 2.91 10.63
N ALA A 166 10.88 2.03 11.09
CA ALA A 166 10.69 0.59 10.94
C ALA A 166 9.42 0.12 11.67
N THR A 167 9.15 0.71 12.85
CA THR A 167 7.95 0.44 13.65
C THR A 167 6.67 0.92 12.95
N VAL A 168 6.68 2.12 12.36
CA VAL A 168 5.53 2.67 11.62
C VAL A 168 5.25 1.84 10.38
N VAL A 169 6.26 1.56 9.54
CA VAL A 169 6.08 0.73 8.33
C VAL A 169 5.57 -0.66 8.69
N ARG A 170 6.15 -1.31 9.71
CA ARG A 170 5.67 -2.60 10.19
C ARG A 170 4.21 -2.52 10.65
N SER A 171 3.84 -1.46 11.35
CA SER A 171 2.45 -1.23 11.80
C SER A 171 1.49 -1.07 10.61
N PHE A 172 1.88 -0.33 9.58
CA PHE A 172 1.09 -0.21 8.33
C PHE A 172 0.99 -1.53 7.58
N LYS A 173 2.06 -2.34 7.51
CA LYS A 173 2.04 -3.68 6.88
C LYS A 173 1.13 -4.65 7.63
N VAL A 174 1.17 -4.67 8.97
CA VAL A 174 0.27 -5.51 9.77
C VAL A 174 -1.17 -5.03 9.64
N SER A 175 -1.40 -3.72 9.67
CA SER A 175 -2.73 -3.12 9.49
C SER A 175 -3.30 -3.39 8.11
N SER A 176 -2.48 -3.35 7.05
CA SER A 176 -2.91 -3.66 5.68
C SER A 176 -3.36 -5.12 5.55
N LEU A 177 -2.64 -6.05 6.18
CA LEU A 177 -2.99 -7.47 6.19
C LEU A 177 -4.30 -7.73 6.95
N LEU A 178 -4.49 -7.09 8.10
CA LEU A 178 -5.73 -7.18 8.87
C LEU A 178 -6.91 -6.61 8.08
N LEU A 179 -6.74 -5.43 7.48
CA LEU A 179 -7.75 -4.78 6.66
C LEU A 179 -8.13 -5.63 5.43
N LEU A 180 -7.13 -6.22 4.77
CA LEU A 180 -7.33 -7.17 3.68
C LEU A 180 -8.18 -8.36 4.12
N PHE A 181 -7.88 -8.96 5.28
CA PHE A 181 -8.62 -10.10 5.81
C PHE A 181 -10.08 -9.76 6.12
N VAL A 182 -10.31 -8.65 6.84
CA VAL A 182 -11.66 -8.20 7.20
C VAL A 182 -12.50 -7.90 5.97
N LEU A 183 -11.92 -7.20 4.98
CA LEU A 183 -12.64 -6.82 3.77
C LEU A 183 -12.79 -8.00 2.80
N PHE A 184 -11.89 -8.98 2.83
CA PHE A 184 -12.09 -10.25 2.14
C PHE A 184 -13.31 -10.99 2.71
N ALA A 185 -13.37 -11.16 4.04
CA ALA A 185 -14.51 -11.80 4.69
C ALA A 185 -15.83 -11.04 4.44
N GLY A 186 -15.82 -9.70 4.57
CA GLY A 186 -16.97 -8.86 4.28
C GLY A 186 -17.42 -8.94 2.82
N GLY A 187 -16.47 -8.90 1.88
CA GLY A 187 -16.72 -9.07 0.45
C GLY A 187 -17.34 -10.41 0.13
N MET A 188 -16.86 -11.50 0.75
CA MET A 188 -17.47 -12.82 0.62
C MET A 188 -18.91 -12.82 1.13
N LEU A 189 -19.22 -12.17 2.24
CA LEU A 189 -20.60 -12.08 2.73
C LEU A 189 -21.51 -11.32 1.76
N ILE A 190 -21.04 -10.20 1.20
CA ILE A 190 -21.78 -9.41 0.21
C ILE A 190 -22.07 -10.23 -1.04
N VAL A 191 -21.04 -10.86 -1.62
CA VAL A 191 -21.20 -11.68 -2.84
C VAL A 191 -22.08 -12.90 -2.54
N SER A 192 -21.89 -13.57 -1.41
CA SER A 192 -22.72 -14.72 -1.03
C SER A 192 -24.20 -14.35 -0.90
N ASN A 193 -24.52 -13.21 -0.28
CA ASN A 193 -25.90 -12.74 -0.17
C ASN A 193 -26.49 -12.36 -1.54
N SER A 194 -25.70 -11.76 -2.41
CA SER A 194 -26.09 -11.46 -3.79
C SER A 194 -26.45 -12.74 -4.56
N ILE A 195 -25.58 -13.75 -4.50
CA ILE A 195 -25.78 -15.03 -5.18
C ILE A 195 -26.97 -15.80 -4.59
N LYS A 196 -27.15 -15.81 -3.27
CA LYS A 196 -28.35 -16.39 -2.64
C LYS A 196 -29.63 -15.77 -3.16
N ASN A 197 -29.65 -14.44 -3.30
CA ASN A 197 -30.79 -13.75 -3.85
C ASN A 197 -31.00 -14.05 -5.35
N SER A 198 -29.91 -14.11 -6.14
CA SER A 198 -29.96 -14.51 -7.56
C SER A 198 -30.51 -15.94 -7.73
N LEU A 199 -30.13 -16.86 -6.85
CA LEU A 199 -30.64 -18.23 -6.81
C LEU A 199 -32.16 -18.29 -6.55
N GLU A 200 -32.64 -17.57 -5.54
CA GLU A 200 -34.08 -17.55 -5.22
C GLU A 200 -34.89 -16.96 -6.38
N GLN A 201 -34.39 -15.89 -7.01
CA GLN A 201 -35.04 -15.27 -8.16
C GLN A 201 -35.11 -16.21 -9.38
N ARG A 202 -34.17 -17.15 -9.51
CA ARG A 202 -34.08 -18.10 -10.63
C ARG A 202 -34.61 -19.49 -10.28
N ARG A 203 -35.37 -19.60 -9.19
CA ARG A 203 -35.88 -20.87 -8.67
C ARG A 203 -36.61 -21.71 -9.70
N GLU A 204 -37.57 -21.13 -10.39
CA GLU A 204 -38.38 -21.83 -11.39
C GLU A 204 -37.52 -22.35 -12.56
N GLU A 205 -36.53 -21.56 -13.01
CA GLU A 205 -35.61 -21.97 -14.07
C GLU A 205 -34.75 -23.17 -13.64
N ILE A 206 -34.26 -23.14 -12.39
CA ILE A 206 -33.46 -24.22 -11.81
C ILE A 206 -34.31 -25.49 -11.69
N GLU A 207 -35.56 -25.40 -11.22
CA GLU A 207 -36.48 -26.53 -11.13
C GLU A 207 -36.73 -27.18 -12.49
N ILE A 208 -36.92 -26.39 -13.55
CA ILE A 208 -37.08 -26.90 -14.92
C ILE A 208 -35.79 -27.61 -15.39
N LEU A 209 -34.61 -27.04 -15.13
CA LEU A 209 -33.32 -27.64 -15.49
C LEU A 209 -33.09 -28.97 -14.76
N GLU A 210 -33.47 -29.06 -13.48
CA GLU A 210 -33.43 -30.31 -12.71
C GLU A 210 -34.35 -31.38 -13.33
N LEU A 211 -35.56 -31.02 -13.75
CA LEU A 211 -36.54 -31.94 -14.36
C LEU A 211 -36.08 -32.50 -15.71
N VAL A 212 -35.32 -31.73 -16.48
CA VAL A 212 -34.77 -32.16 -17.78
C VAL A 212 -33.44 -32.92 -17.62
N GLY A 213 -32.93 -33.05 -16.39
CA GLY A 213 -31.74 -33.84 -16.07
C GLY A 213 -30.41 -33.10 -16.21
N ALA A 214 -30.40 -31.77 -16.07
CA ALA A 214 -29.17 -30.98 -16.07
C ALA A 214 -28.24 -31.39 -14.90
N THR A 215 -26.94 -31.41 -15.16
CA THR A 215 -25.95 -31.71 -14.12
C THR A 215 -25.80 -30.56 -13.13
N SER A 216 -25.43 -30.85 -11.88
CA SER A 216 -25.22 -29.81 -10.86
C SER A 216 -24.16 -28.78 -11.27
N THR A 217 -23.19 -29.16 -12.11
CA THR A 217 -22.19 -28.24 -12.64
C THR A 217 -22.79 -27.25 -13.63
N GLU A 218 -23.69 -27.70 -14.51
CA GLU A 218 -24.39 -26.83 -15.48
C GLU A 218 -25.25 -25.79 -14.78
N ILE A 219 -25.85 -26.14 -13.64
CA ILE A 219 -26.62 -25.21 -12.80
C ILE A 219 -25.71 -24.23 -12.06
N ARG A 220 -24.55 -24.68 -11.55
CA ARG A 220 -23.67 -23.87 -10.67
C ARG A 220 -22.74 -22.90 -11.40
N VAL A 221 -22.22 -23.27 -12.57
CA VAL A 221 -21.21 -22.48 -13.30
C VAL A 221 -21.66 -21.03 -13.60
N PRO A 222 -22.91 -20.76 -14.06
CA PRO A 222 -23.36 -19.40 -14.32
C PRO A 222 -23.23 -18.46 -13.12
N PHE A 223 -23.57 -18.94 -11.92
CA PHE A 223 -23.47 -18.16 -10.68
C PHE A 223 -22.02 -17.93 -10.26
N ILE A 224 -21.11 -18.89 -10.50
CA ILE A 224 -19.68 -18.70 -10.21
C ILE A 224 -19.11 -17.60 -11.12
N VAL A 225 -19.50 -17.60 -12.40
CA VAL A 225 -19.11 -16.56 -13.36
C VAL A 225 -19.71 -15.21 -12.98
N GLU A 226 -20.98 -15.17 -12.55
CA GLU A 226 -21.63 -13.95 -12.05
C GLU A 226 -20.87 -13.36 -10.86
N GLY A 227 -20.52 -14.18 -9.85
CA GLY A 227 -19.70 -13.75 -8.72
C GLY A 227 -18.33 -13.23 -9.13
N ALA A 228 -17.65 -13.95 -10.03
CA ALA A 228 -16.35 -13.53 -10.56
C ALA A 228 -16.42 -12.17 -11.29
N MET A 229 -17.47 -11.96 -12.10
CA MET A 229 -17.70 -10.71 -12.82
C MET A 229 -17.98 -9.55 -11.87
N ILE A 230 -18.83 -9.75 -10.86
CA ILE A 230 -19.07 -8.73 -9.82
C ILE A 230 -17.76 -8.36 -9.15
N GLY A 231 -16.94 -9.35 -8.77
CA GLY A 231 -15.65 -9.13 -8.13
C GLY A 231 -14.67 -8.33 -8.99
N VAL A 232 -14.51 -8.68 -10.27
CA VAL A 232 -13.63 -7.95 -11.20
C VAL A 232 -14.13 -6.54 -11.46
N LEU A 233 -15.41 -6.38 -11.76
CA LEU A 233 -15.99 -5.07 -12.07
C LEU A 233 -15.92 -4.13 -10.86
N SER A 234 -16.13 -4.65 -9.65
CA SER A 234 -15.93 -3.87 -8.42
C SER A 234 -14.48 -3.47 -8.20
N ALA A 235 -13.51 -4.35 -8.50
CA ALA A 235 -12.09 -4.04 -8.37
C ALA A 235 -11.67 -2.94 -9.38
N LEU A 236 -12.12 -3.05 -10.62
CA LEU A 236 -11.87 -2.03 -11.64
C LEU A 236 -12.54 -0.69 -11.31
N GLY A 237 -13.79 -0.72 -10.84
CA GLY A 237 -14.49 0.47 -10.38
C GLY A 237 -13.78 1.14 -9.21
N ALA A 238 -13.30 0.36 -8.25
CA ALA A 238 -12.55 0.86 -7.11
C ALA A 238 -11.22 1.50 -7.52
N VAL A 239 -10.48 0.87 -8.44
CA VAL A 239 -9.24 1.44 -8.99
C VAL A 239 -9.53 2.76 -9.71
N ALA A 240 -10.58 2.82 -10.54
CA ALA A 240 -10.95 4.04 -11.24
C ALA A 240 -11.31 5.18 -10.28
N ILE A 241 -12.15 4.92 -9.27
CA ILE A 241 -12.52 5.92 -8.26
C ILE A 241 -11.27 6.38 -7.49
N THR A 242 -10.45 5.44 -7.02
CA THR A 242 -9.23 5.76 -6.27
C THR A 242 -8.25 6.57 -7.11
N TYR A 243 -8.14 6.27 -8.41
CA TYR A 243 -7.31 7.02 -9.34
C TYR A 243 -7.81 8.45 -9.54
N LEU A 244 -9.12 8.66 -9.67
CA LEU A 244 -9.69 10.01 -9.75
C LEU A 244 -9.45 10.83 -8.48
N VAL A 245 -9.57 10.20 -7.31
CA VAL A 245 -9.22 10.82 -6.02
C VAL A 245 -7.73 11.13 -5.94
N PHE A 246 -6.87 10.23 -6.42
CA PHE A 246 -5.43 10.45 -6.45
C PHE A 246 -5.07 11.67 -7.31
N LEU A 247 -5.63 11.78 -8.51
CA LEU A 247 -5.39 12.91 -9.41
C LEU A 247 -5.84 14.25 -8.83
N SER A 248 -6.95 14.28 -8.09
CA SER A 248 -7.45 15.52 -7.49
C SER A 248 -6.63 15.97 -6.28
N GLN A 249 -6.07 15.02 -5.52
CA GLN A 249 -5.37 15.31 -4.26
C GLN A 249 -3.85 15.42 -4.42
N SER A 250 -3.24 14.78 -5.43
CA SER A 250 -1.79 14.72 -5.57
C SER A 250 -1.13 16.09 -5.69
N GLY A 251 -1.79 17.06 -6.33
CA GLY A 251 -1.29 18.42 -6.47
C GLY A 251 -1.29 19.21 -5.14
N LEU A 252 -2.33 19.04 -4.33
CA LEU A 252 -2.40 19.67 -3.01
C LEU A 252 -1.35 19.08 -2.05
N ILE A 253 -1.21 17.76 -2.05
CA ILE A 253 -0.23 17.07 -1.20
C ILE A 253 1.20 17.47 -1.59
N GLN A 254 1.51 17.58 -2.89
CA GLN A 254 2.80 18.04 -3.37
C GLN A 254 3.12 19.46 -2.89
N LYS A 255 2.15 20.37 -2.97
CA LYS A 255 2.34 21.76 -2.57
C LYS A 255 2.56 21.91 -1.06
N GLU A 256 1.71 21.28 -0.25
CA GLU A 256 1.70 21.49 1.20
C GLU A 256 2.70 20.59 1.93
N LEU A 257 3.00 19.39 1.43
CA LEU A 257 3.89 18.42 2.08
C LEU A 257 5.19 18.16 1.29
N GLY A 258 5.45 18.90 0.21
CA GLY A 258 6.69 18.80 -0.59
C GLY A 258 7.95 19.10 0.23
N PHE A 259 7.87 20.02 1.19
CA PHE A 259 8.99 20.41 2.06
C PHE A 259 9.47 19.29 2.98
N LEU A 260 8.56 18.41 3.39
CA LEU A 260 8.87 17.24 4.20
C LEU A 260 9.46 16.10 3.36
N GLY A 261 9.64 16.29 2.05
CA GLY A 261 9.98 15.21 1.12
C GLY A 261 8.85 14.20 0.91
N LEU A 262 7.66 14.44 1.50
CA LEU A 262 6.50 13.56 1.42
C LEU A 262 5.70 13.76 0.12
N GLY A 263 5.72 14.97 -0.45
CA GLY A 263 5.02 15.30 -1.68
C GLY A 263 5.74 14.89 -2.97
N ASN A 264 7.08 14.85 -2.94
CA ASN A 264 7.87 14.61 -4.15
C ASN A 264 7.84 13.13 -4.54
N GLY A 265 7.28 12.82 -5.71
CA GLY A 265 7.25 11.46 -6.24
C GLY A 265 6.06 10.62 -5.80
N LEU A 266 4.92 11.24 -5.47
CA LEU A 266 3.66 10.51 -5.32
C LEU A 266 3.37 9.67 -6.57
N GLN A 267 3.16 8.38 -6.38
CA GLN A 267 2.89 7.45 -7.47
C GLN A 267 1.59 6.69 -7.20
N PHE A 268 0.81 6.53 -8.25
CA PHE A 268 -0.29 5.59 -8.23
C PHE A 268 0.23 4.14 -8.28
N LEU A 269 -0.66 3.16 -8.09
CA LEU A 269 -0.33 1.75 -8.18
C LEU A 269 0.23 1.40 -9.56
N SER A 270 1.28 0.59 -9.60
CA SER A 270 1.82 0.05 -10.84
C SER A 270 0.78 -0.84 -11.56
N PRO A 271 0.86 -0.99 -12.89
CA PRO A 271 -0.04 -1.88 -13.64
C PRO A 271 -0.07 -3.31 -13.07
N SER A 272 1.06 -3.82 -12.60
CA SER A 272 1.15 -5.13 -11.94
C SER A 272 0.30 -5.24 -10.67
N LYS A 273 0.31 -4.19 -9.82
CA LYS A 273 -0.51 -4.14 -8.59
C LYS A 273 -2.00 -4.03 -8.93
N ILE A 274 -2.35 -3.29 -9.98
CA ILE A 274 -3.74 -3.18 -10.46
C ILE A 274 -4.25 -4.55 -10.96
N ILE A 275 -3.44 -5.26 -11.74
CA ILE A 275 -3.77 -6.61 -12.23
C ILE A 275 -3.93 -7.56 -11.04
N LEU A 276 -3.01 -7.54 -10.07
CA LEU A 276 -3.09 -8.36 -8.87
C LEU A 276 -4.35 -8.07 -8.05
N PHE A 277 -4.72 -6.79 -7.89
CA PHE A 277 -5.94 -6.38 -7.19
C PHE A 277 -7.21 -6.84 -7.93
N SER A 278 -7.20 -6.77 -9.27
CA SER A 278 -8.31 -7.25 -10.11
C SER A 278 -8.45 -8.77 -10.04
N LEU A 279 -7.33 -9.49 -10.06
CA LEU A 279 -7.30 -10.95 -9.86
C LEU A 279 -7.78 -11.34 -8.47
N PHE A 280 -7.44 -10.57 -7.44
CA PHE A 280 -7.96 -10.77 -6.09
C PHE A 280 -9.48 -10.61 -6.05
N GLY A 281 -10.03 -9.58 -6.69
CA GLY A 281 -11.48 -9.40 -6.85
C GLY A 281 -12.15 -10.58 -7.57
N LEU A 282 -11.53 -11.06 -8.66
CA LEU A 282 -11.98 -12.25 -9.39
C LEU A 282 -12.05 -13.48 -8.48
N VAL A 283 -10.95 -13.77 -7.77
CA VAL A 283 -10.84 -14.94 -6.89
C VAL A 283 -11.84 -14.83 -5.74
N LEU A 284 -11.96 -13.67 -5.11
CA LEU A 284 -12.94 -13.44 -4.04
C LEU A 284 -14.36 -13.72 -4.54
N GLY A 285 -14.74 -13.13 -5.68
CA GLY A 285 -16.07 -13.29 -6.26
C GLY A 285 -16.38 -14.73 -6.66
N ALA A 286 -15.44 -15.38 -7.35
CA ALA A 286 -15.56 -16.77 -7.78
C ALA A 286 -15.62 -17.73 -6.59
N LEU A 287 -14.72 -17.57 -5.61
CA LEU A 287 -14.67 -18.41 -4.42
C LEU A 287 -15.93 -18.23 -3.59
N SER A 288 -16.34 -16.98 -3.31
CA SER A 288 -17.55 -16.69 -2.54
C SER A 288 -18.79 -17.31 -3.19
N SER A 289 -18.93 -17.17 -4.51
CA SER A 289 -20.04 -17.77 -5.24
C SER A 289 -19.97 -19.30 -5.19
N HIS A 290 -18.79 -19.88 -5.41
CA HIS A 290 -18.58 -21.33 -5.32
C HIS A 290 -18.98 -21.90 -3.95
N LEU A 291 -18.56 -21.26 -2.85
CA LEU A 291 -18.94 -21.70 -1.49
C LEU A 291 -20.44 -21.59 -1.22
N THR A 292 -21.11 -20.64 -1.88
CA THR A 292 -22.56 -20.45 -1.76
C THR A 292 -23.30 -21.54 -2.53
N VAL A 293 -22.94 -21.77 -3.80
CA VAL A 293 -23.66 -22.71 -4.66
C VAL A 293 -23.36 -24.18 -4.39
N ARG A 294 -22.20 -24.50 -3.78
CA ARG A 294 -21.90 -25.89 -3.39
C ARG A 294 -22.82 -26.42 -2.29
N ASN A 295 -23.35 -25.52 -1.45
CA ASN A 295 -24.24 -25.85 -0.34
C ASN A 295 -25.71 -25.95 -0.78
N ILE A 296 -26.01 -25.78 -2.08
CA ILE A 296 -27.35 -26.02 -2.61
C ILE A 296 -27.63 -27.51 -2.55
N ASN A 297 -28.59 -27.90 -1.71
CA ASN A 297 -29.23 -29.20 -1.75
C ASN A 297 -30.07 -29.26 -3.03
N THR A 298 -29.53 -29.85 -4.10
CA THR A 298 -30.26 -30.10 -5.35
C THR A 298 -31.46 -30.99 -5.04
N GLY A 299 -32.65 -30.60 -5.47
CA GLY A 299 -33.92 -31.19 -5.03
C GLY A 299 -35.09 -30.21 -4.97
N TRP A 300 -34.98 -29.05 -5.64
CA TRP A 300 -36.06 -28.05 -5.66
C TRP A 300 -37.28 -28.64 -6.37
N ALA A 301 -37.05 -29.41 -7.45
CA ALA A 301 -38.07 -30.20 -8.14
C ALA A 301 -38.76 -31.24 -7.23
N ALA A 302 -38.03 -31.84 -6.27
CA ALA A 302 -38.60 -32.81 -5.33
C ALA A 302 -39.42 -32.15 -4.20
N SER A 303 -39.10 -30.91 -3.85
CA SER A 303 -39.80 -30.15 -2.79
C SER A 303 -41.14 -29.57 -3.24
N GLY A 304 -41.28 -29.19 -4.52
CA GLY A 304 -42.55 -28.68 -5.08
C GLY A 304 -43.58 -29.77 -5.39
N ALA A 305 -43.16 -31.02 -5.64
CA ALA A 305 -44.05 -32.13 -5.93
C ALA A 305 -44.88 -32.60 -4.70
N GLY A 306 -44.49 -32.20 -3.48
CA GLY A 306 -45.18 -32.57 -2.24
C GLY A 306 -46.37 -31.68 -1.85
N SER A 307 -46.57 -30.51 -2.49
CA SER A 307 -47.60 -29.55 -2.08
C SER A 307 -48.86 -29.53 -2.96
N VAL A 308 -48.98 -30.46 -3.92
CA VAL A 308 -50.15 -30.55 -4.83
C VAL A 308 -51.17 -31.60 -4.37
N ASN A 309 -50.87 -32.38 -3.32
CA ASN A 309 -51.79 -33.36 -2.73
C ASN A 309 -52.01 -33.08 -1.23
N GLY A 310 -52.71 -31.99 -0.92
CA GLY A 310 -53.16 -31.64 0.44
C GLY A 310 -54.40 -30.77 0.39
#